data_AF-A0A7C2VQ55-F1
#
_entry.id   AF-A0A7C2VQ55-F1
#
_cell.length_a   1.000
_cell.length_b   1.000
_cell.length_c   1.000
_cell.angle_alpha   90.00
_cell.angle_beta   90.00
_cell.angle_gamma   90.00
#
_symmetry.space_group_name_H-M   'P 1'
#
loop_
_entity.id
_entity.type
_entity.pdbx_description
1 polymer ?
#
loop_
_entity_poly.entity_id
_entity_poly.type
_entity_poly.pdbx_seq_one_letter_code
_entity_poly.pdbx_strand_id
1 'polypeptide(L)'
;MDNKQTEKTPKTAAKSFMTVGPTLHYSHKNVQRCWLLAVLAFAVSCLFWSKIQTGSFWTFDFAAVTSPKLWRLGQAAITGVSIFEYPWQILVLGMLMGILGIVPVLISQLMSSRYSLPFILAVAFLANLPAFAISLLLSCVAVACRPLRFRSRFIAIALCTAPQLAFWGYFGGAIGVEPIKWGFSFTPWICAWLVGLAIAGLVLGIGHFTRYRPGLVWMFTSLVLLTTVVVFEVKIGFDELDYQLYVAKNNPEQVSEFHDHSITEALDKTITNPAVIKYLAGFFYPAEPIPLRAELKREIQIQLSQDRWPSWFVATDELKYQAKRQWLFEQYDLFISRRAKSRRMPIALYYKALLREYSPDVKAIEQKEELHFYSDYPYERSREIWYQLYRDFGGSPESLEARWRIAKHWAGQGKFEQADKLLAQAQTMIGERSQTKAQRHIDTKTQSDTLFGPFRPPADSAMTAFKLAELQRKLNQLRSLI
;
A
#
# COMPACT_ATOMS: atom_id res chain seq x y z
N MET A 1 48.96 24.93 73.14
CA MET A 1 47.54 24.95 72.73
C MET A 1 47.50 24.86 71.22
N ASP A 2 47.41 23.64 70.70
CA ASP A 2 47.51 23.37 69.26
C ASP A 2 46.15 23.48 68.60
N ASN A 3 45.99 24.50 67.76
CA ASN A 3 44.76 24.79 67.04
C ASN A 3 44.73 23.95 65.75
N LYS A 4 44.25 22.70 65.85
CA LYS A 4 43.98 21.81 64.70
C LYS A 4 42.77 22.35 63.93
N GLN A 5 43.00 23.21 62.95
CA GLN A 5 42.02 23.53 61.92
C GLN A 5 41.77 22.27 61.08
N THR A 6 40.62 21.63 61.31
CA THR A 6 40.10 20.58 60.43
C THR A 6 39.75 21.18 59.07
N GLU A 7 40.62 20.94 58.09
CA GLU A 7 40.42 21.22 56.68
C GLU A 7 39.18 20.45 56.19
N LYS A 8 38.05 21.15 56.03
CA LYS A 8 36.84 20.56 55.45
C LYS A 8 37.12 20.29 53.98
N THR A 9 37.45 19.04 53.63
CA THR A 9 37.47 18.57 52.24
C THR A 9 36.17 19.02 51.56
N PRO A 10 36.24 19.82 50.48
CA PRO A 10 35.05 20.29 49.80
C PRO A 10 34.25 19.07 49.33
N LYS A 11 33.00 18.94 49.79
CA LYS A 11 32.05 17.95 49.26
C LYS A 11 31.99 18.17 47.76
N THR A 12 32.69 17.32 47.01
CA THR A 12 32.72 17.36 45.55
C THR A 12 31.29 17.06 45.12
N ALA A 13 30.56 18.10 44.69
CA ALA A 13 29.18 17.93 44.23
C ALA A 13 29.16 16.82 43.18
N ALA A 14 28.34 15.80 43.41
CA ALA A 14 28.22 14.68 42.48
C ALA A 14 27.98 15.26 41.08
N LYS A 15 28.88 14.96 40.15
CA LYS A 15 28.79 15.48 38.78
C LYS A 15 27.43 15.05 38.22
N SER A 16 26.58 16.03 37.94
CA SER A 16 25.26 15.77 37.38
C SER A 16 25.41 14.98 36.08
N PHE A 17 24.61 13.92 35.93
CA PHE A 17 24.52 13.07 34.73
C PHE A 17 24.26 13.89 33.45
N MET A 18 23.73 15.10 33.61
CA MET A 18 23.47 16.07 32.53
C MET A 18 24.75 16.77 32.01
N THR A 19 25.91 16.58 32.65
CA THR A 19 27.15 17.26 32.27
C THR A 19 28.00 16.40 31.32
N VAL A 20 28.69 17.05 30.37
CA VAL A 20 29.48 16.37 29.34
C VAL A 20 30.55 15.50 29.99
N GLY A 21 30.42 14.17 29.84
CA GLY A 21 31.41 13.22 30.31
C GLY A 21 32.73 13.32 29.54
N PRO A 22 33.85 12.84 30.12
CA PRO A 22 35.16 12.86 29.48
C PRO A 22 35.14 12.04 28.17
N THR A 23 35.50 12.66 27.06
CA THR A 23 35.59 11.99 25.76
C THR A 23 36.92 11.26 25.64
N LEU A 24 36.89 9.95 25.40
CA LEU A 24 38.08 9.20 25.01
C LEU A 24 38.43 9.49 23.54
N HIS A 25 39.72 9.63 23.25
CA HIS A 25 40.21 9.65 21.88
C HIS A 25 40.14 8.22 21.32
N TYR A 26 39.17 7.96 20.44
CA TYR A 26 39.11 6.72 19.66
C TYR A 26 39.92 6.87 18.37
N SER A 27 40.50 5.77 17.88
CA SER A 27 41.14 5.75 16.57
C SER A 27 40.16 6.18 15.47
N HIS A 28 40.57 7.13 14.63
CA HIS A 28 39.78 7.62 13.49
C HIS A 28 39.26 6.47 12.60
N LYS A 29 40.08 5.43 12.41
CA LYS A 29 39.71 4.24 11.61
C LYS A 29 38.53 3.48 12.23
N ASN A 30 38.47 3.36 13.55
CA ASN A 30 37.36 2.70 14.23
C ASN A 30 36.07 3.53 14.13
N VAL A 31 36.18 4.84 14.35
CA VAL A 31 35.05 5.77 14.22
C VAL A 31 34.45 5.73 12.81
N GLN A 32 35.29 5.77 11.77
CA GLN A 32 34.85 5.68 10.39
C GLN A 32 34.19 4.34 10.05
N ARG A 33 34.73 3.22 10.55
CA ARG A 33 34.11 1.89 10.37
C ARG A 33 32.72 1.82 11.01
N CYS A 34 32.58 2.25 12.27
CA CYS A 34 31.28 2.28 12.94
C CYS A 34 30.28 3.21 12.25
N TRP A 35 30.75 4.37 11.74
CA TRP A 35 29.92 5.27 10.96
C TRP A 35 29.45 4.63 9.64
N LEU A 36 30.34 3.94 8.91
CA LEU A 36 29.96 3.25 7.67
C LEU A 36 28.94 2.14 7.93
N LEU A 37 29.08 1.39 9.04
CA LEU A 37 28.06 0.41 9.46
C LEU A 37 26.72 1.09 9.78
N ALA A 38 26.74 2.27 10.40
CA ALA A 38 25.52 3.05 10.64
C ALA A 38 24.86 3.47 9.33
N VAL A 39 25.64 3.93 8.34
CA VAL A 39 25.15 4.28 7.00
C VAL A 39 24.51 3.07 6.32
N LEU A 40 25.15 1.90 6.36
CA LEU A 40 24.62 0.67 5.77
C LEU A 40 23.30 0.24 6.43
N ALA A 41 23.27 0.16 7.76
CA ALA A 41 22.06 -0.23 8.50
C ALA A 41 20.90 0.75 8.23
N PHE A 42 21.20 2.05 8.17
CA PHE A 42 20.22 3.08 7.86
C PHE A 42 19.72 3.00 6.41
N ALA A 43 20.62 2.75 5.44
CA ALA A 43 20.24 2.56 4.05
C ALA A 43 19.27 1.38 3.90
N VAL A 44 19.52 0.26 4.61
CA VAL A 44 18.57 -0.87 4.65
C VAL A 44 17.23 -0.46 5.27
N SER A 45 17.21 0.37 6.32
CA SER A 45 15.95 0.93 6.85
C SER A 45 15.19 1.77 5.81
N CYS A 46 15.89 2.60 5.02
CA CYS A 46 15.27 3.37 3.95
C CYS A 46 14.73 2.49 2.81
N LEU A 47 15.48 1.45 2.40
CA LEU A 47 15.02 0.49 1.39
C LEU A 47 13.82 -0.31 1.90
N PHE A 48 13.79 -0.68 3.18
CA PHE A 48 12.66 -1.37 3.78
C PHE A 48 11.42 -0.46 3.88
N TRP A 49 11.60 0.82 4.23
CA TRP A 49 10.55 1.83 4.12
C TRP A 49 9.99 1.90 2.68
N SER A 50 10.87 2.02 1.68
CA SER A 50 10.46 2.03 0.26
C SER A 50 9.68 0.77 -0.11
N LYS A 51 10.16 -0.41 0.30
CA LYS A 51 9.49 -1.69 0.04
C LYS A 51 8.08 -1.73 0.64
N ILE A 52 7.88 -1.26 1.86
CA ILE A 52 6.55 -1.21 2.50
C ILE A 52 5.62 -0.25 1.76
N GLN A 53 6.12 0.90 1.31
CA GLN A 53 5.28 1.95 0.71
C GLN A 53 4.92 1.70 -0.75
N THR A 54 5.86 1.17 -1.55
CA THR A 54 5.71 1.06 -3.00
C THR A 54 5.75 -0.39 -3.51
N GLY A 55 6.06 -1.35 -2.65
CA GLY A 55 6.25 -2.75 -3.05
C GLY A 55 7.60 -3.00 -3.75
N SER A 56 8.44 -1.98 -3.93
CA SER A 56 9.78 -2.08 -4.50
C SER A 56 10.81 -1.51 -3.53
N PHE A 57 12.03 -2.06 -3.53
CA PHE A 57 13.10 -1.57 -2.66
C PHE A 57 13.62 -0.19 -3.06
N TRP A 58 13.41 0.22 -4.30
CA TRP A 58 13.85 1.53 -4.78
C TRP A 58 12.89 2.06 -5.85
N THR A 59 12.32 3.22 -5.57
CA THR A 59 11.44 3.97 -6.48
C THR A 59 11.70 5.45 -6.26
N PHE A 60 12.78 5.97 -6.82
CA PHE A 60 13.01 7.41 -6.82
C PHE A 60 12.33 8.03 -8.04
N ASP A 61 11.54 9.07 -7.80
CA ASP A 61 10.89 9.86 -8.84
C ASP A 61 11.26 11.33 -8.65
N PHE A 62 11.82 11.95 -9.68
CA PHE A 62 12.12 13.39 -9.65
C PHE A 62 10.86 14.25 -9.47
N ALA A 63 9.69 13.76 -9.90
CA ALA A 63 8.42 14.45 -9.66
C ALA A 63 8.05 14.49 -8.18
N ALA A 64 8.58 13.58 -7.34
CA ALA A 64 8.39 13.62 -5.89
C ALA A 64 9.02 14.86 -5.24
N VAL A 65 10.05 15.43 -5.86
CA VAL A 65 10.69 16.66 -5.38
C VAL A 65 9.81 17.88 -5.64
N THR A 66 9.06 17.91 -6.75
CA THR A 66 8.29 19.09 -7.18
C THR A 66 6.81 19.03 -6.85
N SER A 67 6.27 17.84 -6.51
CA SER A 67 4.84 17.65 -6.23
C SER A 67 4.55 17.63 -4.72
N PRO A 68 3.91 18.68 -4.15
CA PRO A 68 3.55 18.72 -2.73
C PRO A 68 2.59 17.59 -2.31
N LYS A 69 1.86 17.00 -3.26
CA LYS A 69 0.99 15.85 -3.01
C LYS A 69 1.79 14.62 -2.56
N LEU A 70 3.01 14.45 -3.08
CA LEU A 70 3.90 13.33 -2.77
C LEU A 70 4.65 13.51 -1.43
N TRP A 71 4.58 14.69 -0.82
CA TRP A 71 5.18 14.95 0.50
C TRP A 71 4.32 14.49 1.68
N ARG A 72 3.10 14.03 1.40
CA ARG A 72 2.09 13.69 2.41
C ARG A 72 2.34 12.30 3.00
N LEU A 73 2.83 12.27 4.23
CA LEU A 73 3.01 11.06 5.02
C LEU A 73 1.67 10.38 5.38
N GLY A 74 0.58 11.13 5.52
CA GLY A 74 -0.71 10.55 5.89
C GLY A 74 -1.20 9.47 4.91
N GLN A 75 -0.85 9.59 3.63
CA GLN A 75 -1.14 8.54 2.64
C GLN A 75 -0.39 7.25 2.95
N ALA A 76 0.86 7.34 3.42
CA ALA A 76 1.67 6.19 3.80
C ALA A 76 1.08 5.34 4.95
N ALA A 77 0.14 5.89 5.71
CA ALA A 77 -0.60 5.18 6.75
C ALA A 77 -1.86 4.45 6.23
N ILE A 78 -2.36 4.82 5.05
CA ILE A 78 -3.61 4.27 4.49
C ILE A 78 -3.44 3.56 3.15
N THR A 79 -2.36 3.81 2.40
CA THR A 79 -2.11 3.20 1.10
C THR A 79 -1.29 1.93 1.24
N GLY A 80 -1.67 0.88 0.50
CA GLY A 80 -1.05 -0.44 0.63
C GLY A 80 -1.57 -1.13 1.88
N VAL A 81 -0.72 -1.27 2.89
CA VAL A 81 -1.12 -1.85 4.19
C VAL A 81 -1.65 -0.73 5.08
N SER A 82 -2.97 -0.59 5.14
CA SER A 82 -3.64 0.42 5.96
C SER A 82 -3.51 0.12 7.46
N ILE A 83 -3.22 1.14 8.28
CA ILE A 83 -3.20 1.00 9.74
C ILE A 83 -4.57 0.63 10.32
N PHE A 84 -5.65 0.92 9.59
CA PHE A 84 -7.02 0.59 9.99
C PHE A 84 -7.34 -0.89 9.79
N GLU A 85 -6.65 -1.53 8.84
CA GLU A 85 -6.76 -2.96 8.60
C GLU A 85 -5.73 -3.76 9.39
N TYR A 86 -4.55 -3.18 9.58
CA TYR A 86 -3.41 -3.79 10.26
C TYR A 86 -2.86 -2.86 11.33
N PRO A 87 -3.43 -2.85 12.56
CA PRO A 87 -2.98 -1.94 13.62
C PRO A 87 -1.49 -2.07 13.96
N TRP A 88 -0.89 -3.25 13.78
CA TRP A 88 0.55 -3.48 13.96
C TRP A 88 1.43 -2.61 13.03
N GLN A 89 0.87 -2.16 11.90
CA GLN A 89 1.54 -1.26 10.98
C GLN A 89 1.87 0.10 11.64
N ILE A 90 1.11 0.51 12.66
CA ILE A 90 1.42 1.73 13.46
C ILE A 90 2.81 1.61 14.08
N LEU A 91 3.11 0.45 14.66
CA LEU A 91 4.40 0.18 15.32
C LEU A 91 5.51 0.02 14.27
N VAL A 92 5.24 -0.67 13.15
CA VAL A 92 6.21 -0.82 12.06
C VAL A 92 6.62 0.53 11.47
N LEU A 93 5.64 1.35 11.07
CA LEU A 93 5.88 2.69 10.53
C LEU A 93 6.52 3.60 11.58
N GLY A 94 6.07 3.52 12.84
CA GLY A 94 6.64 4.25 13.96
C GLY A 94 8.12 3.92 14.17
N MET A 95 8.49 2.64 14.25
CA MET A 95 9.88 2.24 14.44
C MET A 95 10.78 2.67 13.27
N LEU A 96 10.33 2.51 12.03
CA LEU A 96 11.09 2.95 10.86
C LEU A 96 11.25 4.46 10.83
N MET A 97 10.15 5.20 10.93
CA MET A 97 10.19 6.66 10.92
C MET A 97 10.99 7.22 12.11
N GLY A 98 10.96 6.53 13.25
CA GLY A 98 11.79 6.84 14.42
C GLY A 98 13.28 6.71 14.12
N ILE A 99 13.71 5.60 13.49
CA ILE A 99 15.09 5.43 12.99
C ILE A 99 15.45 6.56 12.02
N LEU A 100 14.61 6.76 10.99
CA LEU A 100 14.83 7.73 9.92
C LEU A 100 14.94 9.16 10.46
N GLY A 101 14.16 9.49 11.48
CA GLY A 101 14.16 10.81 12.13
C GLY A 101 15.35 11.05 13.05
N ILE A 102 15.71 10.06 13.89
CA ILE A 102 16.64 10.30 15.00
C ILE A 102 18.10 10.02 14.66
N VAL A 103 18.38 9.02 13.82
CA VAL A 103 19.76 8.58 13.54
C VAL A 103 20.60 9.70 12.90
N PRO A 104 20.12 10.46 11.88
CA PRO A 104 20.88 11.57 11.32
C PRO A 104 21.21 12.64 12.37
N VAL A 105 20.26 12.94 13.27
CA VAL A 105 20.41 13.93 14.35
C VAL A 105 21.44 13.46 15.39
N LEU A 106 21.40 12.18 15.78
CA LEU A 106 22.39 11.56 16.67
C LEU A 106 23.79 11.63 16.06
N ILE A 107 23.94 11.30 14.78
CA ILE A 107 25.23 11.39 14.07
C ILE A 107 25.72 12.83 14.01
N SER A 108 24.84 13.79 13.70
CA SER A 108 25.19 15.21 13.69
C SER A 108 25.68 15.70 15.06
N GLN A 109 24.99 15.31 16.13
CA GLN A 109 25.34 15.71 17.50
C GLN A 109 26.64 15.06 18.00
N LEU A 110 26.83 13.76 17.74
CA LEU A 110 27.97 13.00 18.27
C LEU A 110 29.25 13.21 17.46
N MET A 111 29.14 13.53 16.17
CA MET A 111 30.28 13.68 15.26
C MET A 111 30.34 15.09 14.67
N SER A 112 29.61 15.32 13.57
CA SER A 112 29.40 16.63 12.95
C SER A 112 28.27 16.54 11.93
N SER A 113 27.68 17.68 11.57
CA SER A 113 26.63 17.75 10.55
C SER A 113 27.05 17.25 9.17
N ARG A 114 28.35 17.23 8.85
CA ARG A 114 28.84 16.68 7.57
C ARG A 114 28.65 15.17 7.50
N TYR A 115 28.77 14.47 8.62
CA TYR A 115 28.61 13.01 8.69
C TYR A 115 27.15 12.57 8.58
N SER A 116 26.18 13.47 8.79
CA SER A 116 24.76 13.17 8.63
C SER A 116 24.26 13.31 7.19
N LEU A 117 25.03 13.93 6.28
CA LEU A 117 24.61 14.15 4.89
C LEU A 117 24.25 12.85 4.16
N PRO A 118 25.04 11.75 4.23
CA PRO A 118 24.65 10.51 3.54
C PRO A 118 23.33 9.92 4.04
N PHE A 119 23.00 10.10 5.32
CA PHE A 119 21.72 9.66 5.88
C PHE A 119 20.56 10.50 5.35
N ILE A 120 20.74 11.82 5.26
CA ILE A 120 19.73 12.74 4.68
C ILE A 120 19.51 12.42 3.20
N LEU A 121 20.59 12.18 2.44
CA LEU A 121 20.49 11.76 1.03
C LEU A 121 19.81 10.40 0.89
N ALA A 122 20.08 9.44 1.80
CA ALA A 122 19.38 8.16 1.80
C ALA A 122 17.87 8.32 2.04
N VAL A 123 17.44 9.22 2.94
CA VAL A 123 16.02 9.54 3.11
C VAL A 123 15.41 10.15 1.84
N ALA A 124 16.12 11.06 1.18
CA ALA A 124 15.64 11.70 -0.03
C ALA A 124 15.52 10.72 -1.21
N PHE A 125 16.56 9.91 -1.46
CA PHE A 125 16.66 9.09 -2.67
C PHE A 125 16.21 7.63 -2.50
N LEU A 126 16.49 7.01 -1.36
CA LEU A 126 16.13 5.60 -1.13
C LEU A 126 14.73 5.49 -0.54
N ALA A 127 14.39 6.33 0.45
CA ALA A 127 13.04 6.33 1.03
C ALA A 127 12.02 7.18 0.25
N ASN A 128 12.47 7.94 -0.76
CA ASN A 128 11.66 8.86 -1.56
C ASN A 128 10.91 9.91 -0.71
N LEU A 129 11.57 10.47 0.30
CA LEU A 129 10.99 11.47 1.23
C LEU A 129 11.78 12.79 1.21
N PRO A 130 11.81 13.54 0.09
CA PRO A 130 12.63 14.76 -0.04
C PRO A 130 12.25 15.86 0.95
N ALA A 131 10.95 16.06 1.20
CA ALA A 131 10.48 17.08 2.14
C ALA A 131 10.89 16.77 3.59
N PHE A 132 10.80 15.49 3.99
CA PHE A 132 11.28 15.06 5.30
C PHE A 132 12.80 15.21 5.42
N ALA A 133 13.55 14.94 4.35
CA ALA A 133 14.99 15.15 4.31
C ALA A 133 15.39 16.62 4.57
N ILE A 134 14.60 17.60 4.11
CA ILE A 134 14.80 19.02 4.41
C ILE A 134 14.60 19.28 5.92
N SER A 135 13.51 18.79 6.51
CA SER A 135 13.29 18.90 7.96
C SER A 135 14.40 18.24 8.76
N LEU A 136 14.91 17.08 8.31
CA LEU A 136 16.05 16.41 8.91
C LEU A 136 17.33 17.22 8.82
N LEU A 137 17.58 17.87 7.67
CA LEU A 137 18.73 18.76 7.50
C LEU A 137 18.67 19.92 8.49
N LEU A 138 17.50 20.56 8.64
CA LEU A 138 17.30 21.63 9.62
C LEU A 138 17.55 21.14 11.05
N SER A 139 17.03 19.97 11.43
CA SER A 139 17.31 19.34 12.73
C SER A 139 18.79 19.02 12.95
N CYS A 140 19.47 18.50 11.94
CA CYS A 140 20.90 18.17 12.01
C CYS A 140 21.77 19.42 12.13
N VAL A 141 21.43 20.48 11.42
CA VAL A 141 22.12 21.77 11.54
C VAL A 141 21.85 22.39 12.92
N ALA A 142 20.59 22.41 13.36
CA ALA A 142 20.19 22.96 14.66
C ALA A 142 20.97 22.31 15.81
N VAL A 143 21.08 20.97 15.84
CA VAL A 143 21.78 20.27 16.92
C VAL A 143 23.30 20.47 16.89
N ALA A 144 23.87 20.80 15.72
CA ALA A 144 25.30 21.08 15.57
C ALA A 144 25.66 22.55 15.91
N CYS A 145 24.71 23.47 15.80
CA CYS A 145 24.90 24.89 16.05
C CYS A 145 25.11 25.21 17.54
N ARG A 146 26.12 26.05 17.84
CA ARG A 146 26.47 26.47 19.21
C ARG A 146 25.31 26.98 20.08
N PRO A 147 24.38 27.84 19.60
CA PRO A 147 23.30 28.34 20.46
C PRO A 147 22.37 27.25 21.00
N LEU A 148 22.22 26.13 20.28
CA LEU A 148 21.36 25.01 20.65
C LEU A 148 22.14 23.79 21.12
N ARG A 149 23.48 23.89 21.17
CA ARG A 149 24.36 22.87 21.75
C ARG A 149 24.37 23.03 23.27
N PHE A 150 23.23 22.72 23.89
CA PHE A 150 23.08 22.72 25.34
C PHE A 150 24.10 21.81 26.01
N ARG A 151 24.39 22.10 27.28
CA ARG A 151 25.24 21.25 28.12
C ARG A 151 24.69 19.82 28.23
N SER A 152 23.35 19.68 28.26
CA SER A 152 22.66 18.38 28.20
C SER A 152 22.39 17.98 26.76
N ARG A 153 22.99 16.88 26.33
CA ARG A 153 22.80 16.30 25.00
C ARG A 153 21.36 15.80 24.79
N PHE A 154 20.69 15.36 25.86
CA PHE A 154 19.31 14.89 25.81
C PHE A 154 18.33 16.01 25.43
N ILE A 155 18.43 17.15 26.11
CA ILE A 155 17.59 18.33 25.85
C ILE A 155 17.83 18.85 24.44
N ALA A 156 19.11 18.90 24.02
CA ALA A 156 19.47 19.34 22.67
C ALA A 156 18.82 18.47 21.59
N ILE A 157 18.85 17.13 21.72
CA ILE A 157 18.16 16.25 20.76
C ILE A 157 16.66 16.48 20.78
N ALA A 158 16.03 16.44 21.96
CA ALA A 158 14.58 16.57 22.07
C ALA A 158 14.09 17.88 21.41
N LEU A 159 14.75 19.01 21.70
CA LEU A 159 14.40 20.30 21.12
C LEU A 159 14.68 20.35 19.61
N CYS A 160 15.83 19.83 19.16
CA CYS A 160 16.21 19.88 17.75
C CYS A 160 15.38 18.94 16.86
N THR A 161 14.55 18.06 17.42
CA THR A 161 13.54 17.29 16.66
C THR A 161 12.28 18.10 16.32
N ALA A 162 12.15 19.35 16.78
CA ALA A 162 10.98 20.19 16.50
C ALA A 162 10.65 20.37 15.00
N PRO A 163 11.61 20.55 14.07
CA PRO A 163 11.31 20.59 12.63
C PRO A 163 10.68 19.29 12.11
N GLN A 164 11.04 18.14 12.67
CA GLN A 164 10.46 16.84 12.32
C GLN A 164 9.03 16.72 12.85
N LEU A 165 8.79 17.15 14.09
CA LEU A 165 7.45 17.19 14.69
C LEU A 165 6.51 18.11 13.91
N ALA A 166 6.98 19.29 13.50
CA ALA A 166 6.20 20.20 12.66
C ALA A 166 5.85 19.54 11.32
N PHE A 167 6.81 18.85 10.70
CA PHE A 167 6.58 18.10 9.47
C PHE A 167 5.54 16.99 9.66
N TRP A 168 5.68 16.16 10.69
CA TRP A 168 4.72 15.09 10.99
C TRP A 168 3.34 15.64 11.35
N GLY A 169 3.26 16.76 12.09
CA GLY A 169 1.99 17.41 12.43
C GLY A 169 1.26 17.98 11.21
N TYR A 170 1.98 18.52 10.23
CA TYR A 170 1.38 19.11 9.03
C TYR A 170 1.08 18.07 7.95
N PHE A 171 2.00 17.14 7.69
CA PHE A 171 1.89 16.18 6.57
C PHE A 171 1.46 14.77 6.98
N GLY A 172 1.36 14.48 8.28
CA GLY A 172 1.03 13.15 8.80
C GLY A 172 -0.44 12.75 8.74
N GLY A 173 -1.36 13.70 8.52
CA GLY A 173 -2.79 13.43 8.47
C GLY A 173 -3.26 12.85 7.14
N ALA A 174 -4.01 11.75 7.17
CA ALA A 174 -4.68 11.18 5.99
C ALA A 174 -5.83 12.10 5.54
N ILE A 175 -5.93 12.43 4.25
CA ILE A 175 -6.93 13.37 3.73
C ILE A 175 -8.09 12.62 3.09
N GLY A 176 -9.30 13.17 3.18
CA GLY A 176 -10.50 12.58 2.59
C GLY A 176 -11.07 11.40 3.39
N VAL A 177 -10.66 11.27 4.66
CA VAL A 177 -11.16 10.26 5.59
C VAL A 177 -12.00 10.90 6.69
N GLU A 178 -12.82 10.09 7.36
CA GLU A 178 -13.61 10.52 8.52
C GLU A 178 -12.73 11.15 9.62
N PRO A 179 -13.23 12.14 10.41
CA PRO A 179 -12.43 12.85 11.41
C PRO A 179 -11.70 11.93 12.42
N ILE A 180 -12.34 10.83 12.82
CA ILE A 180 -11.74 9.86 13.75
C ILE A 180 -10.55 9.14 13.09
N LYS A 181 -10.70 8.70 11.82
CA LYS A 181 -9.61 8.11 11.03
C LYS A 181 -8.51 9.13 10.78
N TRP A 182 -8.85 10.39 10.51
CA TRP A 182 -7.87 11.46 10.39
C TRP A 182 -7.02 11.59 11.67
N GLY A 183 -7.65 11.58 12.85
CA GLY A 183 -6.93 11.61 14.14
C GLY A 183 -6.00 10.41 14.34
N PHE A 184 -6.50 9.19 14.13
CA PHE A 184 -5.69 7.97 14.25
C PHE A 184 -4.57 7.85 13.21
N SER A 185 -4.68 8.55 12.07
CA SER A 185 -3.60 8.57 11.08
C SER A 185 -2.29 9.20 11.60
N PHE A 186 -2.34 9.96 12.71
CA PHE A 186 -1.15 10.50 13.36
C PHE A 186 -0.45 9.54 14.33
N THR A 187 -1.10 8.45 14.74
CA THR A 187 -0.54 7.52 15.74
C THR A 187 0.83 6.96 15.35
N PRO A 188 1.11 6.57 14.08
CA PRO A 188 2.45 6.11 13.69
C PRO A 188 3.53 7.17 13.92
N TRP A 189 3.22 8.45 13.73
CA TRP A 189 4.20 9.53 13.83
C TRP A 189 4.47 9.92 15.29
N ILE A 190 3.44 9.87 16.14
CA ILE A 190 3.62 9.98 17.60
C ILE A 190 4.47 8.81 18.10
N CYS A 191 4.18 7.59 17.63
CA CYS A 191 5.00 6.41 17.92
C CYS A 191 6.45 6.60 17.44
N ALA A 192 6.65 7.15 16.24
CA ALA A 192 7.97 7.45 15.69
C ALA A 192 8.78 8.40 16.56
N TRP A 193 8.13 9.46 17.06
CA TRP A 193 8.76 10.39 17.98
C TRP A 193 9.21 9.70 19.28
N LEU A 194 8.32 8.91 19.89
CA LEU A 194 8.62 8.18 21.13
C LEU A 194 9.74 7.15 20.93
N VAL A 195 9.69 6.38 19.84
CA VAL A 195 10.76 5.42 19.50
C VAL A 195 12.06 6.16 19.23
N GLY A 196 12.03 7.28 18.50
CA GLY A 196 13.20 8.12 18.27
C GLY A 196 13.84 8.60 19.57
N LEU A 197 13.04 9.16 20.49
CA LEU A 197 13.51 9.59 21.80
C LEU A 197 14.05 8.42 22.63
N ALA A 198 13.43 7.23 22.55
CA ALA A 198 13.94 6.04 23.23
C ALA A 198 15.31 5.60 22.69
N ILE A 199 15.48 5.56 21.36
CA ILE A 199 16.78 5.26 20.71
C ILE A 199 17.83 6.28 21.15
N ALA A 200 17.52 7.59 21.06
CA ALA A 200 18.45 8.63 21.49
C ALA A 200 18.77 8.54 22.98
N GLY A 201 17.78 8.28 23.82
CA GLY A 201 17.94 8.09 25.26
C GLY A 201 18.88 6.94 25.59
N LEU A 202 18.71 5.79 24.94
CA LEU A 202 19.57 4.61 25.11
C LEU A 202 20.99 4.86 24.61
N VAL A 203 21.14 5.42 23.40
CA VAL A 203 22.45 5.72 22.80
C VAL A 203 23.21 6.75 23.64
N LEU A 204 22.56 7.83 24.07
CA LEU A 204 23.19 8.86 24.89
C LEU A 204 23.41 8.42 26.33
N GLY A 205 22.49 7.65 26.91
CA GLY A 205 22.59 7.14 28.28
C GLY A 205 23.72 6.13 28.42
N ILE A 206 23.73 5.08 27.60
CA ILE A 206 24.83 4.11 27.56
C ILE A 206 26.11 4.80 27.08
N GLY A 207 26.00 5.74 26.13
CA GLY A 207 27.09 6.59 25.69
C GLY A 207 27.73 7.36 26.83
N HIS A 208 26.95 7.94 27.73
CA HIS A 208 27.49 8.66 28.89
C HIS A 208 28.41 7.77 29.74
N PHE A 209 27.97 6.54 30.04
CA PHE A 209 28.76 5.58 30.82
C PHE A 209 29.93 4.97 30.05
N THR A 210 29.78 4.74 28.75
CA THR A 210 30.81 4.14 27.88
C THR A 210 31.71 5.17 27.21
N ARG A 211 31.60 6.45 27.57
CA ARG A 211 32.32 7.57 26.95
C ARG A 211 32.10 7.65 25.44
N TYR A 212 30.84 7.52 25.04
CA TYR A 212 30.28 7.68 23.70
C TYR A 212 30.98 6.80 22.66
N ARG A 213 30.99 5.48 22.88
CA ARG A 213 31.53 4.53 21.89
C ARG A 213 30.82 4.70 20.54
N PRO A 214 31.56 4.85 19.43
CA PRO A 214 30.98 5.15 18.12
C PRO A 214 30.07 4.03 17.58
N GLY A 215 30.17 2.82 18.14
CA GLY A 215 29.36 1.67 17.72
C GLY A 215 27.90 1.68 18.18
N LEU A 216 27.52 2.52 19.16
CA LEU A 216 26.18 2.44 19.76
C LEU A 216 25.06 2.75 18.75
N VAL A 217 25.26 3.73 17.85
CA VAL A 217 24.22 4.14 16.90
C VAL A 217 23.84 2.99 15.97
N TRP A 218 24.79 2.37 15.27
CA TRP A 218 24.48 1.31 14.31
C TRP A 218 23.91 0.06 14.98
N MET A 219 24.35 -0.28 16.21
CA MET A 219 23.83 -1.43 16.95
C MET A 219 22.34 -1.25 17.27
N PHE A 220 21.95 -0.10 17.85
CA PHE A 220 20.54 0.17 18.17
C PHE A 220 19.69 0.34 16.91
N THR A 221 20.20 0.98 15.85
CA THR A 221 19.51 1.04 14.56
C THR A 221 19.23 -0.36 14.01
N SER A 222 20.23 -1.24 14.02
CA SER A 222 20.09 -2.61 13.50
C SER A 222 19.12 -3.45 14.34
N LEU A 223 19.17 -3.30 15.67
CA LEU A 223 18.27 -4.01 16.58
C LEU A 223 16.81 -3.59 16.37
N VAL A 224 16.54 -2.27 16.29
CA VAL A 224 15.18 -1.77 16.05
C VAL A 224 14.73 -2.17 14.65
N LEU A 225 15.58 -2.05 13.62
CA LEU A 225 15.25 -2.50 12.26
C LEU A 225 14.91 -3.99 12.22
N LEU A 226 15.71 -4.85 12.87
CA LEU A 226 15.44 -6.29 12.95
C LEU A 226 14.09 -6.55 13.62
N THR A 227 13.82 -5.86 14.72
CA THR A 227 12.53 -5.94 15.43
C THR A 227 11.39 -5.54 14.51
N THR A 228 11.51 -4.43 13.79
CA THR A 228 10.52 -3.96 12.83
C THR A 228 10.26 -5.00 11.74
N VAL A 229 11.31 -5.56 11.13
CA VAL A 229 11.18 -6.56 10.06
C VAL A 229 10.48 -7.82 10.58
N VAL A 230 10.85 -8.29 11.77
CA VAL A 230 10.21 -9.45 12.40
C VAL A 230 8.74 -9.18 12.72
N VAL A 231 8.41 -8.04 13.31
CA VAL A 231 7.01 -7.67 13.61
C VAL A 231 6.21 -7.58 12.32
N PHE A 232 6.74 -6.94 11.28
CA PHE A 232 6.09 -6.84 9.99
C PHE A 232 5.83 -8.21 9.37
N GLU A 233 6.83 -9.07 9.28
CA GLU A 233 6.68 -10.39 8.65
C GLU A 233 5.73 -11.30 9.43
N VAL A 234 5.78 -11.29 10.76
CA VAL A 234 4.94 -12.17 11.60
C VAL A 234 3.49 -11.67 11.69
N LYS A 235 3.26 -10.35 11.72
CA LYS A 235 1.92 -9.78 11.94
C LYS A 235 1.19 -9.37 10.67
N ILE A 236 1.92 -9.10 9.60
CA ILE A 236 1.36 -8.61 8.33
C ILE A 236 1.79 -9.56 7.20
N GLY A 237 3.10 -9.73 7.02
CA GLY A 237 3.68 -10.58 5.98
C GLY A 237 3.90 -9.85 4.66
N PHE A 238 4.99 -10.16 3.96
CA PHE A 238 5.22 -9.58 2.63
C PHE A 238 4.22 -10.07 1.56
N ASP A 239 3.59 -11.22 1.76
CA ASP A 239 2.55 -11.70 0.84
C ASP A 239 1.27 -10.87 0.97
N GLU A 240 0.88 -10.48 2.18
CA GLU A 240 -0.23 -9.56 2.41
C GLU A 240 0.07 -8.17 1.84
N LEU A 241 1.29 -7.65 2.02
CA LEU A 241 1.70 -6.40 1.39
C LEU A 241 1.56 -6.44 -0.13
N ASP A 242 2.11 -7.46 -0.78
CA ASP A 242 2.03 -7.60 -2.23
C ASP A 242 0.55 -7.79 -2.67
N TYR A 243 -0.28 -8.49 -1.89
CA TYR A 243 -1.73 -8.60 -2.16
C TYR A 243 -2.44 -7.25 -2.10
N GLN A 244 -2.20 -6.46 -1.05
CA GLN A 244 -2.85 -5.15 -0.90
C GLN A 244 -2.47 -4.18 -2.03
N LEU A 245 -1.20 -4.23 -2.47
CA LEU A 245 -0.69 -3.37 -3.54
C LEU A 245 -1.17 -3.80 -4.94
N TYR A 246 -1.16 -5.10 -5.24
CA TYR A 246 -1.38 -5.59 -6.61
C TYR A 246 -2.78 -6.13 -6.86
N VAL A 247 -3.49 -6.59 -5.83
CA VAL A 247 -4.76 -7.31 -5.97
C VAL A 247 -5.91 -6.55 -5.31
N ALA A 248 -5.83 -6.26 -4.01
CA ALA A 248 -6.96 -5.71 -3.24
C ALA A 248 -7.44 -4.35 -3.77
N LYS A 249 -6.50 -3.42 -4.01
CA LYS A 249 -6.79 -2.10 -4.59
C LYS A 249 -7.31 -2.18 -6.04
N ASN A 250 -7.05 -3.30 -6.70
CA ASN A 250 -7.26 -3.50 -8.13
C ASN A 250 -8.46 -4.41 -8.39
N ASN A 251 -9.50 -4.43 -7.54
CA ASN A 251 -10.71 -5.21 -7.79
C ASN A 251 -11.39 -4.76 -9.10
N PRO A 252 -11.60 -5.63 -10.09
CA PRO A 252 -12.15 -5.24 -11.40
C PRO A 252 -13.54 -4.62 -11.29
N GLU A 253 -14.33 -4.98 -10.27
CA GLU A 253 -15.67 -4.43 -10.04
C GLU A 253 -15.65 -2.97 -9.54
N GLN A 254 -14.54 -2.53 -8.96
CA GLN A 254 -14.38 -1.18 -8.40
C GLN A 254 -13.60 -0.25 -9.32
N VAL A 255 -12.96 -0.80 -10.35
CA VAL A 255 -12.19 -0.03 -11.33
C VAL A 255 -13.16 0.67 -12.27
N SER A 256 -13.07 2.00 -12.30
CA SER A 256 -13.96 2.88 -13.07
C SER A 256 -14.10 2.47 -14.52
N GLU A 257 -13.02 2.05 -15.18
CA GLU A 257 -13.00 1.73 -16.61
C GLU A 257 -13.86 0.50 -16.98
N PHE A 258 -14.32 -0.28 -15.99
CA PHE A 258 -15.25 -1.40 -16.17
C PHE A 258 -16.66 -1.09 -15.69
N HIS A 259 -16.94 0.15 -15.31
CA HIS A 259 -18.29 0.64 -15.06
C HIS A 259 -18.96 1.03 -16.38
N ASP A 260 -20.27 1.25 -16.30
CA ASP A 260 -21.04 1.65 -17.46
C ASP A 260 -20.76 3.11 -17.80
N HIS A 261 -20.34 3.35 -19.05
CA HIS A 261 -19.96 4.68 -19.53
C HIS A 261 -20.69 5.03 -20.82
N SER A 262 -21.19 6.27 -20.90
CA SER A 262 -21.66 6.80 -22.18
C SER A 262 -20.47 7.05 -23.11
N ILE A 263 -20.58 6.59 -24.35
CA ILE A 263 -19.61 6.89 -25.42
C ILE A 263 -20.05 8.09 -26.27
N THR A 264 -21.23 8.67 -26.01
CA THR A 264 -21.82 9.74 -26.82
C THR A 264 -20.88 10.94 -26.94
N GLU A 265 -20.33 11.44 -25.83
CA GLU A 265 -19.41 12.59 -25.84
C GLU A 265 -18.11 12.28 -26.60
N ALA A 266 -17.55 11.08 -26.37
CA ALA A 266 -16.35 10.65 -27.07
C ALA A 266 -16.60 10.52 -28.59
N LEU A 267 -17.79 10.06 -28.98
CA LEU A 267 -18.20 9.94 -30.37
C LEU A 267 -18.42 11.32 -31.01
N ASP A 268 -19.10 12.25 -30.33
CA ASP A 268 -19.31 13.62 -30.78
C ASP A 268 -17.98 14.35 -31.01
N LYS A 269 -17.07 14.21 -30.05
CA LYS A 269 -15.71 14.76 -30.14
C LYS A 269 -14.92 14.13 -31.29
N THR A 270 -15.13 12.85 -31.54
CA THR A 270 -14.46 12.12 -32.62
C THR A 270 -14.98 12.57 -34.00
N ILE A 271 -16.29 12.71 -34.17
CA ILE A 271 -16.93 13.15 -35.43
C ILE A 271 -16.52 14.59 -35.78
N THR A 272 -16.35 15.44 -34.78
CA THR A 272 -15.94 16.85 -34.98
C THR A 272 -14.43 17.04 -35.13
N ASN A 273 -13.62 15.98 -34.95
CA ASN A 273 -12.17 16.07 -35.04
C ASN A 273 -11.71 16.20 -36.51
N PRO A 274 -11.02 17.27 -36.91
CA PRO A 274 -10.57 17.47 -38.30
C PRO A 274 -9.72 16.33 -38.86
N ALA A 275 -8.88 15.70 -38.03
CA ALA A 275 -8.04 14.57 -38.45
C ALA A 275 -8.89 13.34 -38.78
N VAL A 276 -9.94 13.08 -37.99
CA VAL A 276 -10.87 11.97 -38.21
C VAL A 276 -11.77 12.27 -39.40
N ILE A 277 -12.27 13.49 -39.55
CA ILE A 277 -13.05 13.90 -40.73
C ILE A 277 -12.25 13.65 -42.02
N LYS A 278 -10.96 14.03 -42.04
CA LYS A 278 -10.08 13.76 -43.19
C LYS A 278 -9.88 12.27 -43.44
N TYR A 279 -9.74 11.47 -42.38
CA TYR A 279 -9.67 10.02 -42.48
C TYR A 279 -10.96 9.45 -43.10
N LEU A 280 -12.12 9.80 -42.54
CA LEU A 280 -13.43 9.32 -42.99
C LEU A 280 -13.76 9.74 -44.42
N ALA A 281 -13.37 10.95 -44.85
CA ALA A 281 -13.56 11.43 -46.22
C ALA A 281 -12.79 10.61 -47.28
N GLY A 282 -11.74 9.88 -46.87
CA GLY A 282 -11.01 8.95 -47.74
C GLY A 282 -11.72 7.61 -47.95
N PHE A 283 -12.81 7.36 -47.24
CA PHE A 283 -13.61 6.14 -47.30
C PHE A 283 -15.07 6.48 -47.65
N PHE A 284 -15.83 5.50 -48.14
CA PHE A 284 -17.22 5.70 -48.57
C PHE A 284 -18.21 5.83 -47.39
N TYR A 285 -17.95 6.71 -46.42
CA TYR A 285 -18.88 6.99 -45.32
C TYR A 285 -19.97 8.00 -45.75
N PRO A 286 -21.18 7.92 -45.19
CA PRO A 286 -22.22 8.92 -45.42
C PRO A 286 -21.78 10.33 -44.99
N ALA A 287 -22.13 11.34 -45.78
CA ALA A 287 -21.85 12.74 -45.43
C ALA A 287 -22.84 13.30 -44.38
N GLU A 288 -24.04 12.74 -44.32
CA GLU A 288 -25.08 13.17 -43.38
C GLU A 288 -24.78 12.69 -41.95
N PRO A 289 -24.94 13.52 -40.91
CA PRO A 289 -24.52 13.19 -39.55
C PRO A 289 -25.19 11.95 -38.93
N ILE A 290 -26.48 11.74 -39.18
CA ILE A 290 -27.25 10.63 -38.62
C ILE A 290 -26.80 9.28 -39.21
N PRO A 291 -26.79 9.08 -40.54
CA PRO A 291 -26.31 7.83 -41.11
C PRO A 291 -24.80 7.63 -40.89
N LEU A 292 -24.01 8.70 -40.82
CA LEU A 292 -22.61 8.60 -40.42
C LEU A 292 -22.47 8.00 -39.02
N ARG A 293 -23.19 8.55 -38.03
CA ARG A 293 -23.15 8.05 -36.65
C ARG A 293 -23.57 6.59 -36.56
N ALA A 294 -24.61 6.18 -37.31
CA ALA A 294 -25.05 4.79 -37.34
C ALA A 294 -23.94 3.85 -37.87
N GLU A 295 -23.25 4.23 -38.95
CA GLU A 295 -22.16 3.42 -39.52
C GLU A 295 -20.94 3.37 -38.59
N LEU A 296 -20.58 4.48 -37.95
CA LEU A 296 -19.50 4.51 -36.96
C LEU A 296 -19.80 3.61 -35.75
N LYS A 297 -21.05 3.61 -35.26
CA LYS A 297 -21.47 2.68 -34.20
C LYS A 297 -21.36 1.23 -34.62
N ARG A 298 -21.78 0.91 -35.84
CA ARG A 298 -21.66 -0.45 -36.41
C ARG A 298 -20.20 -0.89 -36.47
N GLU A 299 -19.30 -0.02 -36.91
CA GLU A 299 -17.87 -0.33 -36.94
C GLU A 299 -17.29 -0.53 -35.53
N ILE A 300 -17.68 0.32 -34.57
CA ILE A 300 -17.33 0.14 -33.16
C ILE A 300 -17.79 -1.22 -32.66
N GLN A 301 -19.02 -1.66 -32.96
CA GLN A 301 -19.50 -2.99 -32.57
C GLN A 301 -18.64 -4.11 -33.16
N ILE A 302 -18.31 -4.02 -34.46
CA ILE A 302 -17.47 -5.01 -35.15
C ILE A 302 -16.09 -5.08 -34.49
N GLN A 303 -15.45 -3.94 -34.23
CA GLN A 303 -14.11 -3.90 -33.62
C GLN A 303 -14.13 -4.33 -32.15
N LEU A 304 -15.14 -3.94 -31.37
CA LEU A 304 -15.29 -4.34 -29.97
C LEU A 304 -15.59 -5.84 -29.82
N SER A 305 -16.20 -6.48 -30.81
CA SER A 305 -16.32 -7.95 -30.83
C SER A 305 -14.96 -8.66 -30.83
N GLN A 306 -13.91 -7.96 -31.28
CA GLN A 306 -12.51 -8.39 -31.26
C GLN A 306 -11.72 -7.75 -30.11
N ASP A 307 -12.40 -7.13 -29.15
CA ASP A 307 -11.81 -6.44 -28.01
C ASP A 307 -10.85 -5.31 -28.42
N ARG A 308 -11.23 -4.49 -29.41
CA ARG A 308 -10.46 -3.32 -29.90
C ARG A 308 -11.35 -2.12 -30.18
N TRP A 309 -10.86 -0.93 -29.84
CA TRP A 309 -11.44 0.31 -30.38
C TRP A 309 -10.99 0.51 -31.83
N PRO A 310 -11.84 1.08 -32.71
CA PRO A 310 -11.40 1.53 -34.02
C PRO A 310 -10.24 2.54 -33.90
N SER A 311 -9.28 2.51 -34.80
CA SER A 311 -8.08 3.37 -34.73
C SER A 311 -8.38 4.87 -34.82
N TRP A 312 -9.54 5.23 -35.38
CA TRP A 312 -10.01 6.61 -35.49
C TRP A 312 -10.74 7.09 -34.22
N PHE A 313 -11.14 6.19 -33.32
CA PHE A 313 -11.95 6.53 -32.15
C PHE A 313 -11.10 7.15 -31.03
N VAL A 314 -11.47 8.35 -30.58
CA VAL A 314 -10.73 9.07 -29.54
C VAL A 314 -11.32 8.73 -28.17
N ALA A 315 -10.89 7.61 -27.59
CA ALA A 315 -11.32 7.16 -26.27
C ALA A 315 -10.83 8.10 -25.15
N THR A 316 -11.75 8.51 -24.28
CA THR A 316 -11.45 9.17 -23.00
C THR A 316 -10.76 8.19 -22.04
N ASP A 317 -10.17 8.70 -20.95
CA ASP A 317 -9.42 7.84 -20.01
C ASP A 317 -10.29 6.74 -19.39
N GLU A 318 -11.58 7.01 -19.16
CA GLU A 318 -12.56 6.04 -18.64
C GLU A 318 -12.88 4.92 -19.66
N LEU A 319 -12.80 5.21 -20.96
CA LEU A 319 -13.05 4.24 -22.03
C LEU A 319 -11.81 3.41 -22.41
N LYS A 320 -10.64 3.69 -21.82
CA LYS A 320 -9.37 2.95 -22.05
C LYS A 320 -9.30 1.63 -21.26
N TYR A 321 -10.42 0.91 -21.18
CA TYR A 321 -10.53 -0.34 -20.41
C TYR A 321 -9.55 -1.42 -20.88
N GLN A 322 -9.11 -1.42 -22.15
CA GLN A 322 -8.20 -2.43 -22.71
C GLN A 322 -6.79 -2.33 -22.12
N ALA A 323 -6.23 -1.13 -22.14
CA ALA A 323 -4.94 -0.85 -21.52
C ALA A 323 -5.03 -1.13 -20.00
N LYS A 324 -6.14 -0.74 -19.38
CA LYS A 324 -6.38 -1.01 -17.96
C LYS A 324 -6.45 -2.51 -17.65
N ARG A 325 -7.18 -3.29 -18.46
CA ARG A 325 -7.29 -4.74 -18.35
C ARG A 325 -5.92 -5.41 -18.44
N GLN A 326 -5.12 -5.05 -19.44
CA GLN A 326 -3.78 -5.60 -19.60
C GLN A 326 -2.88 -5.28 -18.40
N TRP A 327 -2.89 -4.02 -17.95
CA TRP A 327 -2.15 -3.62 -16.76
C TRP A 327 -2.59 -4.39 -15.49
N LEU A 328 -3.90 -4.60 -15.30
CA LEU A 328 -4.44 -5.38 -14.18
C LEU A 328 -4.00 -6.85 -14.24
N PHE A 329 -4.01 -7.46 -15.43
CA PHE A 329 -3.48 -8.82 -15.60
C PHE A 329 -2.02 -8.92 -15.18
N GLU A 330 -1.19 -7.96 -15.59
CA GLU A 330 0.22 -7.90 -15.18
C GLU A 330 0.37 -7.77 -13.67
N GLN A 331 -0.47 -6.97 -13.00
CA GLN A 331 -0.45 -6.87 -11.54
C GLN A 331 -0.82 -8.19 -10.86
N TYR A 332 -1.87 -8.86 -11.32
CA TYR A 332 -2.27 -10.15 -10.76
C TYR A 332 -1.22 -11.23 -11.03
N ASP A 333 -0.63 -11.26 -12.22
CA ASP A 333 0.42 -12.22 -12.57
C ASP A 333 1.70 -11.99 -11.78
N LEU A 334 2.03 -10.73 -11.48
CA LEU A 334 3.13 -10.40 -10.58
C LEU A 334 2.90 -10.95 -9.18
N PHE A 335 1.68 -10.83 -8.64
CA PHE A 335 1.33 -11.42 -7.35
C PHE A 335 1.37 -12.95 -7.39
N ILE A 336 0.70 -13.57 -8.38
CA ILE A 336 0.57 -15.02 -8.50
C ILE A 336 1.95 -15.68 -8.64
N SER A 337 2.82 -15.12 -9.47
CA SER A 337 4.18 -15.64 -9.69
C SER A 337 5.07 -15.51 -8.45
N ARG A 338 4.99 -14.39 -7.72
CA ARG A 338 5.80 -14.15 -6.51
C ARG A 338 5.29 -14.90 -5.28
N ARG A 339 3.98 -15.12 -5.18
CA ARG A 339 3.29 -15.54 -3.94
C ARG A 339 2.42 -16.79 -4.13
N ALA A 340 2.93 -17.78 -4.86
CA ALA A 340 2.23 -19.05 -5.14
C ALA A 340 1.60 -19.75 -3.90
N LYS A 341 2.20 -19.57 -2.71
CA LYS A 341 1.74 -20.19 -1.45
C LYS A 341 0.91 -19.26 -0.55
N SER A 342 0.59 -18.05 -0.99
CA SER A 342 -0.16 -17.10 -0.15
C SER A 342 -1.59 -17.58 0.07
N ARG A 343 -2.12 -17.28 1.26
CA ARG A 343 -3.54 -17.51 1.60
C ARG A 343 -4.49 -16.67 0.74
N ARG A 344 -3.99 -15.59 0.13
CA ARG A 344 -4.74 -14.69 -0.77
C ARG A 344 -4.79 -15.16 -2.22
N MET A 345 -4.10 -16.25 -2.57
CA MET A 345 -4.11 -16.80 -3.93
C MET A 345 -5.50 -17.05 -4.51
N PRO A 346 -6.49 -17.59 -3.77
CA PRO A 346 -7.84 -17.80 -4.31
C PRO A 346 -8.51 -16.51 -4.77
N ILE A 347 -8.29 -15.40 -4.04
CA ILE A 347 -8.85 -14.08 -4.36
C ILE A 347 -8.20 -13.53 -5.64
N ALA A 348 -6.88 -13.65 -5.75
CA ALA A 348 -6.16 -13.19 -6.94
C ALA A 348 -6.61 -13.97 -8.19
N LEU A 349 -6.74 -15.30 -8.10
CA LEU A 349 -7.25 -16.13 -9.19
C LEU A 349 -8.70 -15.80 -9.53
N TYR A 350 -9.53 -15.55 -8.53
CA TYR A 350 -10.91 -15.12 -8.72
C TYR A 350 -11.02 -13.80 -9.50
N TYR A 351 -10.31 -12.76 -9.07
CA TYR A 351 -10.32 -11.48 -9.78
C TYR A 351 -9.71 -11.59 -11.18
N LYS A 352 -8.64 -12.38 -11.35
CA LYS A 352 -8.07 -12.66 -12.67
C LYS A 352 -9.07 -13.37 -13.58
N ALA A 353 -9.81 -14.35 -13.06
CA ALA A 353 -10.83 -15.07 -13.81
C ALA A 353 -11.98 -14.14 -14.21
N LEU A 354 -12.51 -13.35 -13.25
CA LEU A 354 -13.54 -12.35 -13.52
C LEU A 354 -13.09 -11.34 -14.59
N LEU A 355 -11.90 -10.75 -14.43
CA LEU A 355 -11.36 -9.77 -15.37
C LEU A 355 -11.29 -10.34 -16.80
N ARG A 356 -11.03 -11.64 -16.93
CA ARG A 356 -10.99 -12.34 -18.22
C ARG A 356 -12.36 -12.59 -18.83
N GLU A 357 -13.42 -12.49 -18.04
CA GLU A 357 -14.80 -12.62 -18.48
C GLU A 357 -15.48 -11.29 -18.77
N TYR A 358 -14.91 -10.17 -18.35
CA TYR A 358 -15.40 -8.84 -18.75
C TYR A 358 -15.34 -8.70 -20.27
N SER A 359 -16.50 -8.71 -20.91
CA SER A 359 -16.65 -8.54 -22.35
C SER A 359 -17.62 -7.39 -22.65
N PRO A 360 -17.28 -6.46 -23.55
CA PRO A 360 -18.17 -5.37 -23.93
C PRO A 360 -19.51 -5.88 -24.46
N ASP A 361 -20.61 -5.27 -24.02
CA ASP A 361 -21.91 -5.45 -24.62
C ASP A 361 -22.02 -4.61 -25.89
N VAL A 362 -21.68 -5.24 -27.02
CA VAL A 362 -21.77 -4.59 -28.33
C VAL A 362 -23.20 -4.14 -28.66
N LYS A 363 -24.25 -4.75 -28.10
CA LYS A 363 -25.64 -4.32 -28.39
C LYS A 363 -26.00 -3.02 -27.68
N ALA A 364 -25.49 -2.82 -26.47
CA ALA A 364 -25.69 -1.58 -25.71
C ALA A 364 -25.14 -0.35 -26.45
N ILE A 365 -24.04 -0.52 -27.20
CA ILE A 365 -23.43 0.55 -28.00
C ILE A 365 -24.39 1.08 -29.07
N GLU A 366 -25.06 0.19 -29.81
CA GLU A 366 -25.96 0.60 -30.89
C GLU A 366 -27.23 1.27 -30.36
N GLN A 367 -27.81 0.69 -29.31
CA GLN A 367 -29.10 1.10 -28.76
C GLN A 367 -28.99 2.33 -27.86
N LYS A 368 -27.94 2.42 -27.05
CA LYS A 368 -27.82 3.41 -25.97
C LYS A 368 -26.55 4.24 -26.02
N GLU A 369 -25.61 3.89 -26.90
CA GLU A 369 -24.28 4.51 -26.92
C GLU A 369 -23.59 4.40 -25.56
N GLU A 370 -23.69 3.21 -24.98
CA GLU A 370 -23.16 2.89 -23.66
C GLU A 370 -22.21 1.71 -23.76
N LEU A 371 -21.01 1.88 -23.23
CA LEU A 371 -20.06 0.80 -22.99
C LEU A 371 -20.47 0.10 -21.70
N HIS A 372 -21.23 -0.97 -21.84
CA HIS A 372 -21.60 -1.89 -20.75
C HIS A 372 -20.74 -3.16 -20.83
N PHE A 373 -20.57 -3.89 -19.72
CA PHE A 373 -19.82 -5.14 -19.69
C PHE A 373 -20.63 -6.31 -19.13
N TYR A 374 -20.61 -7.43 -19.85
CA TYR A 374 -21.04 -8.72 -19.32
C TYR A 374 -19.93 -9.36 -18.49
N SER A 375 -20.33 -10.08 -17.44
CA SER A 375 -19.43 -10.88 -16.61
C SER A 375 -20.02 -12.24 -16.23
N ASP A 376 -21.23 -12.58 -16.67
CA ASP A 376 -22.03 -13.72 -16.25
C ASP A 376 -21.90 -14.96 -17.16
N TYR A 377 -21.14 -14.84 -18.25
CA TYR A 377 -20.89 -15.93 -19.19
C TYR A 377 -19.51 -16.58 -18.94
N PRO A 378 -19.45 -17.91 -18.72
CA PRO A 378 -18.18 -18.63 -18.56
C PRO A 378 -17.50 -18.79 -19.92
N TYR A 379 -16.58 -17.89 -20.24
CA TYR A 379 -15.80 -17.98 -21.49
C TYR A 379 -14.79 -19.14 -21.43
N GLU A 380 -14.52 -19.75 -22.59
CA GLU A 380 -13.51 -20.81 -22.68
C GLU A 380 -12.12 -20.38 -22.20
N ARG A 381 -11.80 -19.08 -22.33
CA ARG A 381 -10.51 -18.49 -21.95
C ARG A 381 -10.34 -18.36 -20.43
N SER A 382 -11.41 -18.20 -19.65
CA SER A 382 -11.36 -18.12 -18.18
C SER A 382 -11.42 -19.50 -17.51
N ARG A 383 -11.92 -20.51 -18.24
CA ARG A 383 -12.12 -21.88 -17.79
C ARG A 383 -10.93 -22.50 -17.07
N GLU A 384 -9.72 -22.35 -17.60
CA GLU A 384 -8.50 -22.89 -16.98
C GLU A 384 -8.28 -22.33 -15.57
N ILE A 385 -8.50 -21.03 -15.39
CA ILE A 385 -8.34 -20.34 -14.10
C ILE A 385 -9.42 -20.81 -13.11
N TRP A 386 -10.66 -21.00 -13.58
CA TRP A 386 -11.74 -21.54 -12.75
C TRP A 386 -11.45 -22.98 -12.30
N TYR A 387 -10.98 -23.84 -13.20
CA TYR A 387 -10.56 -25.19 -12.83
C TYR A 387 -9.39 -25.20 -11.86
N GLN A 388 -8.40 -24.32 -12.06
CA GLN A 388 -7.29 -24.16 -11.12
C GLN A 388 -7.81 -23.75 -9.73
N LEU A 389 -8.71 -22.76 -9.66
CA LEU A 389 -9.31 -22.30 -8.41
C LEU A 389 -10.11 -23.41 -7.72
N TYR A 390 -10.87 -24.21 -8.47
CA TYR A 390 -11.61 -25.35 -7.94
C TYR A 390 -10.69 -26.48 -7.46
N ARG A 391 -9.69 -26.86 -8.25
CA ARG A 391 -8.79 -28.00 -7.99
C ARG A 391 -7.84 -27.71 -6.84
N ASP A 392 -7.15 -26.58 -6.90
CA ASP A 392 -6.05 -26.26 -5.98
C ASP A 392 -6.56 -25.56 -4.71
N PHE A 393 -7.72 -24.91 -4.80
CA PHE A 393 -8.31 -24.14 -3.70
C PHE A 393 -9.79 -24.45 -3.47
N GLY A 394 -10.21 -25.71 -3.66
CA GLY A 394 -11.60 -26.12 -3.50
C GLY A 394 -12.22 -25.82 -2.12
N GLY A 395 -11.40 -25.63 -1.08
CA GLY A 395 -11.86 -25.19 0.25
C GLY A 395 -12.07 -23.69 0.40
N SER A 396 -11.77 -22.86 -0.61
CA SER A 396 -11.90 -21.40 -0.53
C SER A 396 -13.33 -20.93 -0.82
N PRO A 397 -13.77 -19.77 -0.30
CA PRO A 397 -15.05 -19.18 -0.68
C PRO A 397 -15.13 -18.85 -2.18
N GLU A 398 -14.02 -18.42 -2.77
CA GLU A 398 -13.95 -18.05 -4.18
C GLU A 398 -14.21 -19.24 -5.11
N SER A 399 -13.85 -20.45 -4.67
CA SER A 399 -14.11 -21.68 -5.41
C SER A 399 -15.60 -22.02 -5.56
N LEU A 400 -16.51 -21.33 -4.86
CA LEU A 400 -17.96 -21.49 -5.04
C LEU A 400 -18.42 -20.97 -6.41
N GLU A 401 -17.95 -19.80 -6.82
CA GLU A 401 -18.22 -19.26 -8.16
C GLU A 401 -17.61 -20.17 -9.23
N ALA A 402 -16.38 -20.66 -9.00
CA ALA A 402 -15.72 -21.61 -9.89
C ALA A 402 -16.58 -22.86 -10.13
N ARG A 403 -17.17 -23.41 -9.07
CA ARG A 403 -18.09 -24.57 -9.16
C ARG A 403 -19.31 -24.25 -10.01
N TRP A 404 -19.95 -23.10 -9.81
CA TRP A 404 -21.09 -22.71 -10.62
C TRP A 404 -20.72 -22.55 -12.11
N ARG A 405 -19.61 -21.88 -12.41
CA ARG A 405 -19.09 -21.70 -13.78
C ARG A 405 -18.79 -23.03 -14.47
N ILE A 406 -18.11 -23.95 -13.76
CA ILE A 406 -17.79 -25.29 -14.25
C ILE A 406 -19.06 -26.11 -14.47
N ALA A 407 -20.01 -26.07 -13.53
CA ALA A 407 -21.29 -26.78 -13.65
C ALA A 407 -22.11 -26.28 -14.85
N LYS A 408 -22.18 -24.95 -15.08
CA LYS A 408 -22.83 -24.35 -16.25
C LYS A 408 -22.22 -24.87 -17.54
N HIS A 409 -20.89 -24.99 -17.59
CA HIS A 409 -20.18 -25.55 -18.73
C HIS A 409 -20.48 -27.05 -18.94
N TRP A 410 -20.45 -27.85 -17.87
CA TRP A 410 -20.77 -29.29 -17.95
C TRP A 410 -22.22 -29.55 -18.36
N ALA A 411 -23.17 -28.76 -17.86
CA ALA A 411 -24.57 -28.81 -18.30
C ALA A 411 -24.69 -28.52 -19.79
N GLY A 412 -23.97 -27.52 -20.31
CA GLY A 412 -23.89 -27.25 -21.75
C GLY A 412 -23.28 -28.38 -22.59
N GLN A 413 -22.52 -29.28 -21.97
CA GLN A 413 -21.99 -30.50 -22.61
C GLN A 413 -22.89 -31.73 -22.42
N GLY A 414 -24.07 -31.59 -21.81
CA GLY A 414 -24.97 -32.70 -21.49
C GLY A 414 -24.54 -33.55 -20.29
N LYS A 415 -23.53 -33.12 -19.51
CA LYS A 415 -23.04 -33.83 -18.31
C LYS A 415 -23.83 -33.42 -17.07
N PHE A 416 -25.15 -33.60 -17.13
CA PHE A 416 -26.10 -33.09 -16.14
C PHE A 416 -25.86 -33.60 -14.72
N GLU A 417 -25.61 -34.91 -14.54
CA GLU A 417 -25.36 -35.49 -13.22
C GLU A 417 -24.10 -34.92 -12.54
N GLN A 418 -23.04 -34.70 -13.31
CA GLN A 418 -21.79 -34.12 -12.80
C GLN A 418 -21.99 -32.65 -12.43
N ALA A 419 -22.75 -31.91 -13.23
CA ALA A 419 -23.12 -30.53 -12.95
C ALA A 419 -23.96 -30.44 -11.67
N ASP A 420 -25.02 -31.25 -11.53
CA ASP A 420 -25.88 -31.26 -10.34
C ASP A 420 -25.09 -31.57 -9.06
N LYS A 421 -24.19 -32.57 -9.10
CA LYS A 421 -23.31 -32.89 -7.98
C LYS A 421 -22.44 -31.70 -7.56
N LEU A 422 -21.90 -30.96 -8.53
CA LEU A 422 -21.04 -29.80 -8.25
C LEU A 422 -21.84 -28.63 -7.66
N LEU A 423 -23.07 -28.43 -8.14
CA LEU A 423 -24.01 -27.43 -7.60
C LEU A 423 -24.44 -27.77 -6.17
N ALA A 424 -24.77 -29.03 -5.90
CA ALA A 424 -25.13 -29.49 -4.56
C ALA A 424 -24.00 -29.24 -3.55
N GLN A 425 -22.75 -29.54 -3.93
CA GLN A 425 -21.57 -29.23 -3.10
C GLN A 425 -21.44 -27.72 -2.82
N ALA A 426 -21.64 -26.88 -3.84
CA ALA A 426 -21.57 -25.43 -3.67
C ALA A 426 -22.68 -24.92 -2.72
N GLN A 427 -23.90 -25.44 -2.84
CA GLN A 427 -25.02 -25.09 -1.96
C GLN A 427 -24.73 -25.44 -0.48
N THR A 428 -24.21 -26.65 -0.20
CA THR A 428 -23.83 -27.05 1.16
C THR A 428 -22.80 -26.08 1.75
N MET A 429 -21.75 -25.76 0.99
CA MET A 429 -20.69 -24.86 1.43
C MET A 429 -21.18 -23.41 1.63
N ILE A 430 -22.15 -22.93 0.84
CA ILE A 430 -22.78 -21.61 1.05
C ILE A 430 -23.54 -21.60 2.38
N GLY A 431 -24.28 -22.67 2.70
CA GLY A 431 -25.00 -22.81 3.96
C GLY A 431 -24.08 -22.68 5.17
N GLU A 432 -22.99 -23.47 5.21
CA GLU A 432 -21.98 -23.46 6.28
C GLU A 432 -21.34 -22.07 6.47
N ARG A 433 -21.01 -21.41 5.35
CA ARG A 433 -20.34 -20.10 5.38
C ARG A 433 -21.28 -18.95 5.75
N SER A 434 -22.54 -19.00 5.32
CA SER A 434 -23.52 -17.96 5.62
C SER A 434 -23.78 -17.90 7.13
N GLN A 435 -23.86 -19.06 7.79
CA GLN A 435 -23.95 -19.14 9.25
C GLN A 435 -22.72 -18.53 9.94
N THR A 436 -21.52 -18.90 9.47
CA THR A 436 -20.26 -18.37 10.02
C THR A 436 -20.16 -16.84 9.88
N LYS A 437 -20.62 -16.28 8.75
CA LYS A 437 -20.60 -14.83 8.51
C LYS A 437 -21.66 -14.08 9.29
N ALA A 438 -22.85 -14.65 9.46
CA ALA A 438 -23.89 -14.04 10.28
C ALA A 438 -23.39 -13.82 11.71
N GLN A 439 -22.68 -14.82 12.27
CA GLN A 439 -22.05 -14.70 13.58
C GLN A 439 -21.01 -13.56 13.62
N ARG A 440 -20.07 -13.53 12.65
CA ARG A 440 -19.05 -12.47 12.59
C ARG A 440 -19.64 -11.07 12.39
N HIS A 441 -20.73 -10.94 11.64
CA HIS A 441 -21.37 -9.65 11.40
C HIS A 441 -21.99 -9.09 12.69
N ILE A 442 -22.54 -9.94 13.56
CA ILE A 442 -23.03 -9.54 14.89
C ILE A 442 -21.87 -8.99 15.71
N ASP A 443 -20.76 -9.73 15.78
CA ASP A 443 -19.56 -9.31 16.53
C ASP A 443 -18.98 -7.98 16.01
N THR A 444 -18.96 -7.80 14.69
CA THR A 444 -18.43 -6.58 14.05
C THR A 444 -19.33 -5.36 14.30
N LYS A 445 -20.66 -5.55 14.34
CA LYS A 445 -21.61 -4.47 14.63
C LYS A 445 -21.46 -3.97 16.07
N THR A 446 -21.21 -4.85 17.01
CA THR A 446 -20.90 -4.45 18.40
C THR A 446 -19.61 -3.64 18.49
N GLN A 447 -18.63 -3.93 17.63
CA GLN A 447 -17.36 -3.21 17.60
C GLN A 447 -17.46 -1.82 16.95
N SER A 448 -18.35 -1.62 15.97
CA SER A 448 -18.50 -0.33 15.28
C SER A 448 -18.96 0.81 16.18
N ASP A 449 -19.60 0.49 17.31
CA ASP A 449 -20.11 1.47 18.28
C ASP A 449 -19.04 1.90 19.30
N THR A 450 -17.83 1.33 19.20
CA THR A 450 -16.70 1.64 20.11
C THR A 450 -15.73 2.65 19.50
N LEU A 451 -14.88 3.27 20.32
CA LEU A 451 -13.78 4.15 19.88
C LEU A 451 -12.81 3.47 18.89
N PHE A 452 -12.77 2.13 18.86
CA PHE A 452 -11.95 1.34 17.94
C PHE A 452 -12.72 0.86 16.69
N GLY A 453 -13.97 1.29 16.51
CA GLY A 453 -14.78 1.01 15.32
C GLY A 453 -14.13 1.34 13.96
N PRO A 454 -13.18 2.30 13.86
CA PRO A 454 -12.43 2.53 12.62
C PRO A 454 -11.48 1.39 12.23
N PHE A 455 -11.03 0.57 13.18
CA PHE A 455 -10.13 -0.55 12.91
C PHE A 455 -10.94 -1.79 12.55
N ARG A 456 -10.82 -2.24 11.30
CA ARG A 456 -11.53 -3.41 10.79
C ARG A 456 -10.56 -4.29 10.04
N PRO A 457 -10.49 -5.60 10.35
CA PRO A 457 -9.60 -6.48 9.63
C PRO A 457 -9.93 -6.45 8.13
N PRO A 458 -8.92 -6.68 7.27
CA PRO A 458 -9.12 -6.80 5.83
C PRO A 458 -10.16 -7.88 5.53
N ALA A 459 -10.85 -7.78 4.40
CA ALA A 459 -11.78 -8.82 3.99
C ALA A 459 -11.03 -10.14 3.76
N ASP A 460 -11.41 -11.21 4.46
CA ASP A 460 -10.81 -12.55 4.30
C ASP A 460 -11.11 -13.20 2.94
N SER A 461 -12.07 -12.65 2.19
CA SER A 461 -12.59 -13.22 0.94
C SER A 461 -13.18 -12.15 0.02
N ALA A 462 -13.12 -12.39 -1.29
CA ALA A 462 -13.82 -11.59 -2.30
C ALA A 462 -15.34 -11.87 -2.35
N MET A 463 -15.78 -12.98 -1.77
CA MET A 463 -17.20 -13.33 -1.66
C MET A 463 -17.81 -12.54 -0.51
N THR A 464 -18.63 -11.53 -0.80
CA THR A 464 -19.41 -10.80 0.21
C THR A 464 -20.68 -11.57 0.57
N ALA A 465 -21.42 -11.14 1.60
CA ALA A 465 -22.72 -11.75 1.92
C ALA A 465 -23.71 -11.61 0.74
N PHE A 466 -23.72 -10.44 0.10
CA PHE A 466 -24.50 -10.17 -1.10
C PHE A 466 -24.14 -11.13 -2.25
N LYS A 467 -22.84 -11.28 -2.56
CA LYS A 467 -22.39 -12.20 -3.62
C LYS A 467 -22.76 -13.65 -3.34
N LEU A 468 -22.68 -14.09 -2.08
CA LEU A 468 -23.10 -15.45 -1.71
C LEU A 468 -24.61 -15.66 -1.92
N ALA A 469 -25.43 -14.67 -1.57
CA ALA A 469 -26.88 -14.73 -1.82
C ALA A 469 -27.21 -14.72 -3.32
N GLU A 470 -26.52 -13.89 -4.10
CA GLU A 470 -26.65 -13.85 -5.55
C GLU A 470 -26.23 -15.19 -6.18
N LEU A 471 -25.10 -15.74 -5.74
CA LEU A 471 -24.61 -17.04 -6.19
C LEU A 471 -25.58 -18.15 -5.82
N GLN A 472 -26.17 -18.14 -4.62
CA GLN A 472 -27.21 -19.10 -4.24
C GLN A 472 -28.40 -19.07 -5.21
N ARG A 473 -28.83 -17.87 -5.62
CA ARG A 473 -29.89 -17.72 -6.63
C ARG A 473 -29.45 -18.30 -7.99
N LYS A 474 -28.23 -18.02 -8.44
CA LYS A 474 -27.66 -18.56 -9.69
C LYS A 474 -27.55 -20.08 -9.68
N LEU A 475 -27.15 -20.67 -8.54
CA LEU A 475 -27.09 -22.12 -8.35
C LEU A 475 -28.48 -22.74 -8.46
N ASN A 476 -29.48 -22.18 -7.77
CA ASN A 476 -30.86 -22.66 -7.82
C ASN A 476 -31.45 -22.57 -9.23
N GLN A 477 -31.21 -21.45 -9.93
CA GLN A 477 -31.67 -21.24 -11.30
C GLN A 477 -31.06 -22.26 -12.25
N LEU A 478 -29.75 -22.48 -12.19
CA LEU A 478 -29.09 -23.47 -13.05
C LEU A 478 -29.59 -24.89 -12.75
N ARG A 479 -29.79 -25.22 -11.46
CA ARG A 479 -30.32 -26.52 -11.04
C ARG A 479 -31.76 -26.76 -11.52
N SER A 480 -32.58 -25.72 -11.66
CA SER A 480 -33.93 -25.86 -12.24
C SER A 480 -33.95 -26.03 -13.76
N LEU A 481 -32.84 -25.72 -14.43
CA LEU A 481 -32.70 -25.88 -15.89
C LEU A 481 -32.05 -27.21 -16.29
N ILE A 482 -31.35 -27.85 -15.33
CA ILE A 482 -30.81 -29.22 -15.44
C ILE A 482 -31.93 -30.19 -15.08
#